data_AF-A0A5N7ZH60-F1
#
_entry.id   AF-A0A5N7ZH60-F1
#
_cell.length_a   1.000
_cell.length_b   1.000
_cell.length_c   1.000
_cell.angle_alpha   90.00
_cell.angle_beta   90.00
_cell.angle_gamma   90.00
#
_symmetry.space_group_name_H-M   'P 1'
#
loop_
_entity.id
_entity.type
_entity.pdbx_description
1 polymer ?
#
loop_
_entity_poly.entity_id
_entity_poly.type
_entity_poly.pdbx_seq_one_letter_code
_entity_poly.pdbx_strand_id
1 'polypeptide(L)'
;MRKNILPLILIGASCFFSHNSIAQGSSKKSNLTVAALERIYVHANTTMLLSGESCFYNLYCLNAGNNTSSTISKIAYIEVIDADKKSVLKQKIHLDNGVAQGDFFIPTTLKTGNYKLIAYTNWMLNNNAAAFFQQDLVVINPFLTGKNPVSKENLALKNTYDKVSSNFIALNSDKKSYGNREKINLTINPLTNGSKGIYSLSVRKVDALTNPSEATPQSFISNANNTPVAGGGTVHIPELRGELLTGKITSKSNQEVQNKNIALSLPGKSFEMKMAVTDKDGNFFFTLDRFPNTNNAVIQVVDAEHDDYSVVLTDMQNVDLSQLRFPEAFMLNPAYRAAIEERSTANQVENAYYARKR
;
A
#
# COMPACT_ATOMS: atom_id res chain seq x y z
N MET A 1 -28.00 78.90 -12.40
CA MET A 1 -29.06 77.91 -12.07
C MET A 1 -28.50 76.91 -11.08
N ARG A 2 -28.88 77.04 -9.80
CA ARG A 2 -28.48 76.14 -8.71
C ARG A 2 -29.21 74.80 -8.87
N LYS A 3 -28.48 73.69 -8.95
CA LYS A 3 -29.02 72.33 -8.80
C LYS A 3 -28.71 71.85 -7.38
N ASN A 4 -29.76 71.73 -6.57
CA ASN A 4 -29.70 71.14 -5.24
C ASN A 4 -29.55 69.62 -5.37
N ILE A 5 -28.48 69.06 -4.81
CA ILE A 5 -28.28 67.61 -4.68
C ILE A 5 -28.59 67.25 -3.23
N LEU A 6 -29.63 66.44 -3.05
CA LEU A 6 -30.06 65.83 -1.79
C LEU A 6 -29.09 64.68 -1.45
N PRO A 7 -28.53 64.57 -0.23
CA PRO A 7 -27.76 63.39 0.14
C PRO A 7 -28.69 62.29 0.63
N LEU A 8 -28.57 61.11 0.02
CA LEU A 8 -29.24 59.87 0.41
C LEU A 8 -28.52 59.28 1.63
N ILE A 9 -29.21 59.22 2.77
CA ILE A 9 -28.71 58.62 4.01
C ILE A 9 -28.81 57.10 3.89
N LEU A 10 -27.66 56.43 3.83
CA LEU A 10 -27.55 54.97 3.89
C LEU A 10 -27.43 54.54 5.36
N ILE A 11 -28.51 54.00 5.92
CA ILE A 11 -28.54 53.45 7.28
C ILE A 11 -27.86 52.08 7.25
N GLY A 12 -26.61 52.02 7.70
CA GLY A 12 -25.88 50.77 7.90
C GLY A 12 -26.37 50.04 9.14
N ALA A 13 -27.00 48.88 8.95
CA ALA A 13 -27.35 47.96 10.03
C ALA A 13 -26.10 47.19 10.47
N SER A 14 -25.46 47.65 11.54
CA SER A 14 -24.41 46.93 12.26
C SER A 14 -25.04 45.82 13.11
N CYS A 15 -25.09 44.60 12.57
CA CYS A 15 -25.35 43.40 13.36
C CYS A 15 -24.09 43.04 14.14
N PHE A 16 -24.05 43.44 15.41
CA PHE A 16 -23.17 42.86 16.41
C PHE A 16 -23.65 41.42 16.71
N PHE A 17 -22.89 40.42 16.26
CA PHE A 17 -23.05 39.06 16.76
C PHE A 17 -22.02 38.82 17.86
N SER A 18 -22.51 38.87 19.09
CA SER A 18 -21.79 38.46 20.30
C SER A 18 -22.25 37.07 20.73
N HIS A 19 -21.27 36.26 21.16
CA HIS A 19 -21.38 35.09 22.06
C HIS A 19 -21.84 33.77 21.41
N ASN A 20 -21.26 32.60 21.69
CA ASN A 20 -20.60 32.12 22.89
C ASN A 20 -19.43 31.17 22.56
N SER A 21 -18.32 31.29 23.29
CA SER A 21 -17.37 30.19 23.46
C SER A 21 -17.90 29.26 24.54
N ILE A 22 -18.21 28.01 24.20
CA ILE A 22 -18.46 26.95 25.17
C ILE A 22 -17.19 26.12 25.26
N ALA A 23 -16.46 26.28 26.36
CA ALA A 23 -15.51 25.32 26.86
C ALA A 23 -15.93 24.94 28.28
N GLN A 24 -16.44 23.72 28.47
CA GLN A 24 -16.12 22.84 29.59
C GLN A 24 -16.93 21.53 29.51
N GLY A 25 -16.19 20.42 29.57
CA GLY A 25 -16.53 19.32 30.47
C GLY A 25 -17.80 18.53 30.20
N SER A 26 -17.73 17.63 29.22
CA SER A 26 -18.40 16.34 29.31
C SER A 26 -17.61 15.35 28.46
N SER A 27 -16.65 14.67 29.09
CA SER A 27 -16.04 13.46 28.56
C SER A 27 -17.10 12.36 28.50
N LYS A 28 -18.02 12.47 27.53
CA LYS A 28 -18.50 11.26 26.88
C LYS A 28 -17.26 10.63 26.29
N LYS A 29 -16.73 9.60 26.95
CA LYS A 29 -16.03 8.53 26.27
C LYS A 29 -16.99 8.05 25.19
N SER A 30 -16.93 8.66 24.01
CA SER A 30 -17.34 7.93 22.84
C SER A 30 -16.43 6.72 22.86
N ASN A 31 -17.02 5.55 23.10
CA ASN A 31 -16.45 4.36 22.54
C ASN A 31 -16.50 4.60 21.02
N LEU A 32 -15.49 5.30 20.50
CA LEU A 32 -15.10 5.18 19.11
C LEU A 32 -14.80 3.69 18.99
N THR A 33 -15.79 2.91 18.57
CA THR A 33 -15.54 1.58 18.03
C THR A 33 -14.59 1.81 16.87
N VAL A 34 -13.29 1.67 17.13
CA VAL A 34 -12.19 1.73 16.17
C VAL A 34 -12.23 0.46 15.31
N ALA A 35 -13.41 0.09 14.80
CA ALA A 35 -13.53 -0.87 13.73
C ALA A 35 -13.15 -0.10 12.47
N ALA A 36 -12.00 -0.43 11.85
CA ALA A 36 -11.48 0.40 10.77
C ALA A 36 -12.49 0.53 9.62
N LEU A 37 -12.62 1.75 9.13
CA LEU A 37 -13.46 2.12 7.99
C LEU A 37 -12.82 1.74 6.65
N GLU A 38 -11.69 1.03 6.62
CA GLU A 38 -10.93 0.79 5.39
C GLU A 38 -10.66 -0.71 5.15
N ARG A 39 -10.66 -1.09 3.87
CA ARG A 39 -10.17 -2.39 3.36
C ARG A 39 -9.36 -2.13 2.10
N ILE A 40 -8.37 -2.96 1.82
CA ILE A 40 -7.56 -2.85 0.58
C ILE A 40 -7.83 -4.03 -0.32
N TYR A 41 -7.94 -3.77 -1.62
CA TYR A 41 -7.87 -4.77 -2.68
C TYR A 41 -6.64 -4.51 -3.55
N VAL A 42 -5.91 -5.56 -3.93
CA VAL A 42 -4.78 -5.48 -4.86
C VAL A 42 -5.06 -6.33 -6.08
N HIS A 43 -4.95 -5.71 -7.26
CA HIS A 43 -4.88 -6.42 -8.53
C HIS A 43 -3.41 -6.52 -8.96
N ALA A 44 -2.81 -7.68 -8.72
CA ALA A 44 -1.47 -8.00 -9.21
C ALA A 44 -1.54 -8.59 -10.62
N ASN A 45 -0.52 -8.34 -11.44
CA ASN A 45 -0.46 -8.86 -12.81
C ASN A 45 -0.27 -10.39 -12.87
N THR A 46 0.31 -10.98 -11.82
CA THR A 46 0.55 -12.41 -11.67
C THR A 46 0.65 -12.79 -10.19
N THR A 47 0.39 -14.06 -9.89
CA THR A 47 0.59 -14.68 -8.58
C THR A 47 1.80 -15.61 -8.55
N MET A 48 2.54 -15.68 -9.66
CA MET A 48 3.77 -16.46 -9.74
C MET A 48 4.83 -15.72 -10.56
N LEU A 49 6.03 -15.65 -9.99
CA LEU A 49 7.17 -14.90 -10.51
C LEU A 49 8.44 -15.75 -10.47
N LEU A 50 9.34 -15.48 -11.39
CA LEU A 50 10.73 -15.91 -11.27
C LEU A 50 11.54 -14.84 -10.53
N SER A 51 12.60 -15.26 -9.84
CA SER A 51 13.58 -14.31 -9.33
C SER A 51 14.18 -13.48 -10.46
N GLY A 52 14.29 -12.17 -10.23
CA GLY A 52 14.68 -11.19 -11.24
C GLY A 52 13.50 -10.51 -11.95
N GLU A 53 12.25 -10.90 -11.68
CA GLU A 53 11.07 -10.26 -12.30
C GLU A 53 10.47 -9.17 -11.40
N SER A 54 9.74 -8.24 -12.02
CA SER A 54 8.87 -7.29 -11.33
C SER A 54 7.42 -7.76 -11.33
N CYS A 55 6.78 -7.69 -10.16
CA CYS A 55 5.33 -7.78 -10.03
C CYS A 55 4.74 -6.38 -10.15
N PHE A 56 3.80 -6.19 -11.08
CA PHE A 56 3.06 -4.94 -11.23
C PHE A 56 1.70 -5.07 -10.56
N TYR A 57 1.23 -3.99 -9.93
CA TYR A 57 -0.06 -4.03 -9.25
C TYR A 57 -0.79 -2.68 -9.28
N ASN A 58 -2.11 -2.77 -9.23
CA ASN A 58 -2.99 -1.66 -8.82
C ASN A 58 -3.58 -1.97 -7.45
N LEU A 59 -3.68 -0.94 -6.62
CA LEU A 59 -4.17 -1.02 -5.25
C LEU A 59 -5.37 -0.08 -5.08
N TYR A 60 -6.40 -0.59 -4.41
CA TYR A 60 -7.65 0.11 -4.14
C TYR A 60 -7.94 0.09 -2.65
N CYS A 61 -7.83 1.24 -1.99
CA CYS A 61 -8.27 1.46 -0.62
C CYS A 61 -9.74 1.88 -0.62
N LEU A 62 -10.59 1.07 -0.01
CA LEU A 62 -12.03 1.18 -0.03
C LEU A 62 -12.57 1.38 1.37
N ASN A 63 -13.68 2.11 1.49
CA ASN A 63 -14.44 2.19 2.71
C ASN A 63 -15.09 0.82 2.99
N ALA A 64 -14.88 0.29 4.19
CA ALA A 64 -15.31 -1.05 4.55
C ALA A 64 -16.83 -1.23 4.63
N GLY A 65 -17.60 -0.15 4.80
CA GLY A 65 -19.07 -0.18 4.92
C GLY A 65 -19.81 -0.18 3.59
N ASN A 66 -19.25 0.45 2.56
CA ASN A 66 -19.94 0.64 1.27
C ASN A 66 -19.07 0.33 0.03
N ASN A 67 -17.82 -0.08 0.21
CA ASN A 67 -16.84 -0.38 -0.85
C ASN A 67 -16.55 0.77 -1.83
N THR A 68 -16.81 2.03 -1.46
CA THR A 68 -16.38 3.20 -2.26
C THR A 68 -14.93 3.56 -1.93
N SER A 69 -14.20 4.25 -2.81
CA SER A 69 -12.83 4.69 -2.51
C SER A 69 -12.73 5.44 -1.18
N SER A 70 -11.76 5.06 -0.35
CA SER A 70 -11.44 5.76 0.90
C SER A 70 -10.41 6.86 0.64
N THR A 71 -10.60 8.02 1.28
CA THR A 71 -9.66 9.15 1.22
C THR A 71 -8.97 9.42 2.56
N ILE A 72 -9.22 8.57 3.57
CA ILE A 72 -8.70 8.70 4.94
C ILE A 72 -7.19 8.51 4.92
N SER A 73 -6.70 7.32 4.55
CA SER A 73 -5.27 7.05 4.48
C SER A 73 -4.66 7.55 3.17
N LYS A 74 -3.52 8.24 3.25
CA LYS A 74 -2.70 8.66 2.09
C LYS A 74 -1.56 7.71 1.78
N ILE A 75 -1.31 6.76 2.67
CA ILE A 75 -0.26 5.75 2.52
C ILE A 75 -0.88 4.36 2.71
N ALA A 76 -0.51 3.45 1.83
CA ALA A 76 -0.70 2.02 1.98
C ALA A 76 0.66 1.33 2.05
N TYR A 77 0.67 0.14 2.63
CA TYR A 77 1.82 -0.73 2.70
C TYR A 77 1.52 -1.97 1.86
N ILE A 78 2.53 -2.41 1.10
CA ILE A 78 2.52 -3.71 0.45
C ILE A 78 3.73 -4.50 0.92
N GLU A 79 3.52 -5.76 1.28
CA GLU A 79 4.59 -6.62 1.76
C GLU A 79 4.52 -8.01 1.13
N VAL A 80 5.70 -8.59 0.90
CA VAL A 80 5.86 -10.00 0.58
C VAL A 80 6.38 -10.71 1.83
N ILE A 81 5.63 -11.68 2.29
CA ILE A 81 5.92 -12.46 3.49
C ILE A 81 6.32 -13.88 3.09
N ASP A 82 7.41 -14.39 3.64
CA ASP A 82 7.84 -15.77 3.44
C ASP A 82 7.06 -16.77 4.33
N ALA A 83 7.25 -18.06 4.09
CA ALA A 83 6.59 -19.13 4.85
C ALA A 83 6.97 -19.15 6.35
N ASP A 84 8.10 -18.53 6.73
CA ASP A 84 8.54 -18.35 8.12
C ASP A 84 7.89 -17.10 8.77
N LYS A 85 6.94 -16.46 8.08
CA LYS A 85 6.23 -15.23 8.50
C LYS A 85 7.16 -14.02 8.65
N LYS A 86 8.22 -13.95 7.85
CA LYS A 86 9.11 -12.79 7.79
C LYS A 86 8.79 -11.94 6.58
N SER A 87 8.76 -10.63 6.79
CA SER A 87 8.70 -9.66 5.71
C SER A 87 10.02 -9.67 4.95
N VAL A 88 9.98 -10.10 3.69
CA VAL A 88 11.16 -10.14 2.81
C VAL A 88 11.19 -8.97 1.84
N LEU A 89 10.06 -8.29 1.66
CA LEU A 89 9.93 -7.05 0.90
C LEU A 89 8.81 -6.21 1.51
N LYS A 90 9.05 -4.91 1.68
CA LYS A 90 8.07 -3.95 2.17
C LYS A 90 8.22 -2.62 1.44
N GLN A 91 7.10 -2.07 0.97
CA GLN A 91 7.05 -0.76 0.31
C GLN A 91 5.90 0.07 0.88
N LYS A 92 6.15 1.38 1.02
CA LYS A 92 5.10 2.40 1.22
C LYS A 92 4.63 2.90 -0.14
N ILE A 93 3.32 3.09 -0.28
CA ILE A 93 2.69 3.50 -1.53
C ILE A 93 1.76 4.68 -1.24
N HIS A 94 1.93 5.77 -1.97
CA HIS A 94 1.01 6.90 -1.88
C HIS A 94 -0.32 6.61 -2.58
N LEU A 95 -1.41 6.85 -1.86
CA LEU A 95 -2.78 6.73 -2.33
C LEU A 95 -3.31 8.07 -2.85
N ASP A 96 -3.74 8.08 -4.10
CA ASP A 96 -4.48 9.17 -4.72
C ASP A 96 -5.96 8.81 -4.75
N ASN A 97 -6.76 9.47 -3.91
CA ASN A 97 -8.20 9.21 -3.78
C ASN A 97 -8.52 7.71 -3.61
N GLY A 98 -7.72 7.04 -2.77
CA GLY A 98 -7.87 5.61 -2.48
C GLY A 98 -7.35 4.69 -3.58
N VAL A 99 -6.60 5.19 -4.56
CA VAL A 99 -6.01 4.37 -5.63
C VAL A 99 -4.51 4.56 -5.67
N ALA A 100 -3.79 3.48 -5.92
CA ALA A 100 -2.39 3.54 -6.28
C ALA A 100 -2.04 2.48 -7.32
N GLN A 101 -0.88 2.64 -7.92
CA GLN A 101 -0.25 1.63 -8.76
C GLN A 101 1.23 1.60 -8.44
N GLY A 102 1.87 0.47 -8.67
CA GLY A 102 3.30 0.33 -8.45
C GLY A 102 3.82 -1.02 -8.90
N ASP A 103 5.09 -1.24 -8.59
CA ASP A 103 5.76 -2.50 -8.82
C ASP A 103 6.77 -2.81 -7.71
N PHE A 104 7.05 -4.09 -7.56
CA PHE A 104 8.15 -4.56 -6.73
C PHE A 104 8.96 -5.63 -7.47
N PHE A 105 10.27 -5.58 -7.28
CA PHE A 105 11.21 -6.52 -7.88
C PHE A 105 11.47 -7.70 -6.95
N ILE A 106 11.45 -8.92 -7.48
CA ILE A 106 11.80 -10.14 -6.75
C ILE A 106 13.33 -10.34 -6.81
N PRO A 107 14.07 -10.15 -5.71
CA PRO A 107 15.52 -10.31 -5.74
C PRO A 107 15.92 -11.79 -5.87
N THR A 108 17.14 -12.01 -6.40
CA THR A 108 17.75 -13.35 -6.56
C THR A 108 18.14 -14.01 -5.24
N THR A 109 17.97 -13.31 -4.12
CA THR A 109 18.17 -13.83 -2.76
C THR A 109 16.95 -14.59 -2.22
N LEU A 110 15.75 -14.38 -2.78
CA LEU A 110 14.55 -15.09 -2.33
C LEU A 110 14.56 -16.54 -2.80
N LYS A 111 14.28 -17.49 -1.90
CA LYS A 111 14.25 -18.92 -2.23
C LYS A 111 12.99 -19.28 -3.01
N THR A 112 13.06 -20.36 -3.78
CA THR A 112 11.86 -20.97 -4.36
C THR A 112 10.88 -21.37 -3.25
N GLY A 113 9.61 -21.02 -3.38
CA GLY A 113 8.61 -21.36 -2.38
C GLY A 113 7.30 -20.57 -2.47
N ASN A 114 6.43 -20.82 -1.50
CA ASN A 114 5.22 -20.05 -1.28
C ASN A 114 5.52 -18.81 -0.43
N TYR A 115 4.94 -17.71 -0.85
CA TYR A 115 4.96 -16.41 -0.21
C TYR A 115 3.52 -15.91 -0.12
N LYS A 116 3.33 -14.84 0.64
CA LYS A 116 2.07 -14.13 0.70
C LYS A 116 2.29 -12.66 0.41
N LEU A 117 1.52 -12.13 -0.54
CA LEU A 117 1.39 -10.71 -0.76
C LEU A 117 0.31 -10.19 0.19
N ILE A 118 0.67 -9.26 1.07
CA ILE A 118 -0.28 -8.57 1.93
C ILE A 118 -0.30 -7.08 1.65
N ALA A 119 -1.45 -6.45 1.84
CA ALA A 119 -1.58 -5.00 1.75
C ALA A 119 -2.56 -4.45 2.78
N TYR A 120 -2.19 -3.32 3.38
CA TYR A 120 -2.92 -2.70 4.48
C TYR A 120 -2.60 -1.19 4.60
N THR A 121 -3.45 -0.42 5.29
CA THR A 121 -3.12 0.94 5.74
C THR A 121 -2.74 0.93 7.21
N ASN A 122 -2.05 1.96 7.69
CA ASN A 122 -1.74 2.06 9.12
C ASN A 122 -3.00 2.02 10.01
N TRP A 123 -4.13 2.54 9.50
CA TRP A 123 -5.41 2.52 10.21
C TRP A 123 -5.99 1.12 10.37
N MET A 124 -5.74 0.23 9.40
CA MET A 124 -6.19 -1.16 9.45
C MET A 124 -5.48 -1.97 10.55
N LEU A 125 -4.33 -1.51 11.05
CA LEU A 125 -3.59 -2.17 12.14
C LEU A 125 -4.34 -2.17 13.48
N ASN A 126 -5.37 -1.32 13.62
CA ASN A 126 -6.29 -1.38 14.76
C ASN A 126 -7.19 -2.63 14.74
N ASN A 127 -7.14 -3.43 13.68
CA ASN A 127 -7.87 -4.68 13.53
C ASN A 127 -6.91 -5.87 13.52
N ASN A 128 -7.46 -7.07 13.59
CA ASN A 128 -6.70 -8.29 13.33
C ASN A 128 -6.18 -8.33 11.87
N ALA A 129 -4.93 -8.79 11.67
CA ALA A 129 -4.29 -8.96 10.36
C ALA A 129 -5.04 -9.90 9.40
N ALA A 130 -5.94 -10.75 9.91
CA ALA A 130 -6.90 -11.48 9.08
C ALA A 130 -7.76 -10.57 8.19
N ALA A 131 -7.91 -9.28 8.54
CA ALA A 131 -8.66 -8.29 7.76
C ALA A 131 -7.86 -7.64 6.62
N PHE A 132 -6.57 -7.98 6.46
CA PHE A 132 -5.74 -7.40 5.41
C PHE A 132 -6.00 -8.09 4.08
N PHE A 133 -5.66 -7.41 2.98
CA PHE A 133 -5.58 -8.11 1.70
C PHE A 133 -4.53 -9.21 1.80
N GLN A 134 -4.85 -10.40 1.31
CA GLN A 134 -3.95 -11.53 1.29
C GLN A 134 -4.08 -12.25 -0.05
N GLN A 135 -2.95 -12.46 -0.72
CA GLN A 135 -2.86 -13.21 -1.96
C GLN A 135 -1.67 -14.16 -1.88
N ASP A 136 -1.91 -15.43 -2.18
CA ASP A 136 -0.82 -16.40 -2.28
C ASP A 136 0.03 -16.08 -3.52
N LEU A 137 1.34 -16.10 -3.32
CA LEU A 137 2.35 -15.79 -4.31
C LEU A 137 3.38 -16.92 -4.36
N VAL A 138 3.76 -17.35 -5.56
CA VAL A 138 4.85 -18.33 -5.74
C VAL A 138 6.06 -17.63 -6.35
N VAL A 139 7.22 -17.84 -5.74
CA VAL A 139 8.50 -17.41 -6.31
C VAL A 139 9.29 -18.65 -6.73
N ILE A 140 9.80 -18.65 -7.95
CA ILE A 140 10.71 -19.66 -8.47
C ILE A 140 12.09 -19.02 -8.68
N ASN A 141 13.08 -19.49 -7.93
CA ASN A 141 14.45 -19.04 -8.08
C ASN A 141 15.31 -20.12 -8.78
N PRO A 142 15.68 -19.92 -10.05
CA PRO A 142 16.53 -20.86 -10.78
C PRO A 142 18.03 -20.74 -10.43
N PHE A 143 18.44 -19.71 -9.68
CA PHE A 143 19.84 -19.40 -9.39
C PHE A 143 20.32 -19.96 -8.05
N LEU A 144 19.40 -20.26 -7.12
CA LEU A 144 19.73 -20.85 -5.83
C LEU A 144 19.71 -22.37 -5.92
N THR A 145 20.89 -22.98 -5.74
CA THR A 145 21.02 -24.43 -5.65
C THR A 145 20.51 -24.91 -4.28
N GLY A 146 19.30 -25.46 -4.26
CA GLY A 146 18.70 -26.10 -3.08
C GLY A 146 17.88 -27.31 -3.49
N LYS A 147 17.74 -28.28 -2.58
CA LYS A 147 16.81 -29.42 -2.76
C LYS A 147 15.37 -28.91 -2.57
N ASN A 148 14.85 -28.18 -3.56
CA ASN A 148 13.42 -27.91 -3.61
C ASN A 148 12.72 -29.25 -3.86
N PRO A 149 11.68 -29.57 -3.08
CA PRO A 149 11.01 -30.84 -3.24
C PRO A 149 10.30 -30.86 -4.60
N VAL A 150 10.37 -32.00 -5.30
CA VAL A 150 9.89 -32.16 -6.67
C VAL A 150 8.63 -33.03 -6.64
N SER A 151 7.56 -32.60 -7.32
CA SER A 151 6.33 -33.38 -7.36
C SER A 151 6.57 -34.72 -8.06
N LYS A 152 6.07 -35.82 -7.48
CA LYS A 152 6.18 -37.15 -8.08
C LYS A 152 5.25 -37.35 -9.28
N GLU A 153 4.23 -36.52 -9.40
CA GLU A 153 3.27 -36.55 -10.50
C GLU A 153 3.61 -35.49 -11.55
N ASN A 154 3.62 -35.90 -12.82
CA ASN A 154 3.49 -34.99 -13.97
C ASN A 154 2.03 -34.53 -14.03
N LEU A 155 1.66 -33.59 -13.16
CA LEU A 155 0.37 -32.92 -13.28
C LEU A 155 0.38 -32.16 -14.61
N ALA A 156 -0.52 -32.55 -15.52
CA ALA A 156 -0.69 -31.88 -16.80
C ALA A 156 -0.97 -30.39 -16.57
N LEU A 157 -0.35 -29.53 -17.38
CA LEU A 157 -0.51 -28.09 -17.33
C LEU A 157 -1.98 -27.72 -17.61
N LYS A 158 -2.78 -27.51 -16.57
CA LYS A 158 -4.14 -26.98 -16.70
C LYS A 158 -4.12 -25.49 -16.42
N ASN A 159 -3.71 -24.72 -17.42
CA ASN A 159 -3.96 -23.28 -17.41
C ASN A 159 -5.34 -23.03 -18.03
N THR A 160 -6.37 -23.33 -17.24
CA THR A 160 -7.76 -23.02 -17.60
C THR A 160 -8.02 -21.60 -17.13
N TYR A 161 -7.89 -20.64 -18.05
CA TYR A 161 -8.38 -19.28 -17.84
C TYR A 161 -9.87 -19.30 -18.11
N ASP A 162 -10.67 -19.47 -17.06
CA ASP A 162 -12.11 -19.39 -17.20
C ASP A 162 -12.50 -17.98 -17.61
N LYS A 163 -13.19 -17.88 -18.75
CA LYS A 163 -13.76 -16.62 -19.19
C LYS A 163 -14.87 -16.25 -18.21
N VAL A 164 -14.56 -15.36 -17.27
CA VAL A 164 -15.57 -14.80 -16.36
C VAL A 164 -16.40 -13.79 -17.13
N SER A 165 -17.70 -14.06 -17.29
CA SER A 165 -18.63 -13.09 -17.84
C SER A 165 -18.89 -11.98 -16.83
N SER A 166 -18.68 -10.72 -17.23
CA SER A 166 -19.08 -9.56 -16.43
C SER A 166 -20.45 -9.07 -16.87
N ASN A 167 -21.24 -8.60 -15.91
CA ASN A 167 -22.52 -7.92 -16.19
C ASN A 167 -22.33 -6.42 -16.50
N PHE A 168 -21.11 -5.89 -16.37
CA PHE A 168 -20.81 -4.46 -16.48
C PHE A 168 -20.05 -4.10 -17.75
N ILE A 169 -19.08 -4.92 -18.15
CA ILE A 169 -18.21 -4.66 -19.31
C ILE A 169 -18.04 -5.93 -20.14
N ALA A 170 -18.02 -5.78 -21.46
CA ALA A 170 -17.59 -6.80 -22.40
C ALA A 170 -16.21 -6.45 -22.94
N LEU A 171 -15.29 -7.40 -22.85
CA LEU A 171 -13.94 -7.30 -23.38
C LEU A 171 -13.84 -8.11 -24.67
N ASN A 172 -13.49 -7.45 -25.78
CA ASN A 172 -13.33 -8.09 -27.08
C ASN A 172 -11.93 -7.81 -27.63
N SER A 173 -11.26 -8.85 -28.09
CA SER A 173 -9.98 -8.75 -28.81
C SER A 173 -10.21 -9.02 -30.30
N ASP A 174 -9.40 -8.42 -31.16
CA ASP A 174 -9.47 -8.65 -32.61
C ASP A 174 -8.97 -10.03 -33.03
N LYS A 175 -8.12 -10.68 -32.22
CA LYS A 175 -7.55 -12.01 -32.46
C LYS A 175 -7.54 -12.87 -31.19
N LYS A 176 -7.43 -14.19 -31.36
CA LYS A 176 -7.28 -15.17 -30.27
C LYS A 176 -5.83 -15.33 -29.81
N SER A 177 -4.88 -15.07 -30.70
CA SER A 177 -3.45 -15.20 -30.46
C SER A 177 -2.71 -14.10 -31.19
N TYR A 178 -1.62 -13.63 -30.59
CA TYR A 178 -0.79 -12.55 -31.11
C TYR A 178 0.66 -13.03 -31.18
N GLY A 179 1.36 -12.65 -32.24
CA GLY A 179 2.79 -12.88 -32.42
C GLY A 179 3.65 -11.91 -31.61
N ASN A 180 4.95 -12.14 -31.62
CA ASN A 180 5.91 -11.27 -30.94
C ASN A 180 5.84 -9.85 -31.50
N ARG A 181 5.69 -8.86 -30.60
CA ARG A 181 5.59 -7.43 -30.91
C ARG A 181 4.38 -7.04 -31.76
N GLU A 182 3.42 -7.94 -31.95
CA GLU A 182 2.18 -7.63 -32.64
C GLU A 182 1.32 -6.68 -31.79
N LYS A 183 0.69 -5.71 -32.44
CA LYS A 183 -0.24 -4.80 -31.78
C LYS A 183 -1.52 -5.54 -31.39
N ILE A 184 -1.89 -5.45 -30.12
CA ILE A 184 -3.15 -5.98 -29.59
C ILE A 184 -4.22 -4.88 -29.67
N ASN A 185 -5.33 -5.13 -30.38
CA ASN A 185 -6.49 -4.23 -30.35
C ASN A 185 -7.54 -4.82 -29.42
N LEU A 186 -7.80 -4.10 -28.33
CA LEU A 186 -8.74 -4.49 -27.28
C LEU A 186 -9.85 -3.46 -27.18
N THR A 187 -11.10 -3.90 -27.30
CA THR A 187 -12.29 -3.06 -27.19
C THR A 187 -13.04 -3.38 -25.91
N ILE A 188 -13.32 -2.34 -25.12
CA ILE A 188 -14.09 -2.41 -23.88
C ILE A 188 -15.44 -1.78 -24.14
N ASN A 189 -16.50 -2.58 -24.11
CA ASN A 189 -17.87 -2.12 -24.31
C ASN A 189 -18.63 -2.14 -22.98
N PRO A 190 -19.30 -1.05 -22.58
CA PRO A 190 -20.20 -1.08 -21.42
C PRO A 190 -21.42 -1.96 -21.75
N LEU A 191 -21.82 -2.79 -20.79
CA LEU A 191 -23.03 -3.61 -20.88
C LEU A 191 -24.22 -2.97 -20.17
N THR A 192 -23.98 -1.94 -19.35
CA THR A 192 -25.01 -1.18 -18.64
C THR A 192 -24.84 0.31 -18.87
N ASN A 193 -25.94 1.07 -18.82
CA ASN A 193 -25.87 2.52 -18.89
C ASN A 193 -25.24 3.06 -17.60
N GLY A 194 -24.20 3.90 -17.71
CA GLY A 194 -23.61 4.58 -16.57
C GLY A 194 -22.52 3.82 -15.81
N SER A 195 -21.87 2.81 -16.40
CA SER A 195 -20.73 2.09 -15.80
C SER A 195 -19.48 2.99 -15.69
N LYS A 196 -19.49 3.95 -14.76
CA LYS A 196 -18.30 4.68 -14.34
C LYS A 196 -17.60 3.89 -13.25
N GLY A 197 -16.29 3.74 -13.37
CA GLY A 197 -15.49 2.95 -12.45
C GLY A 197 -14.01 3.14 -12.70
N ILE A 198 -13.21 2.55 -11.82
CA ILE A 198 -11.76 2.52 -11.95
C ILE A 198 -11.39 1.12 -12.43
N TYR A 199 -10.76 1.05 -13.58
CA TYR A 199 -10.43 -0.20 -14.24
C TYR A 199 -8.92 -0.43 -14.17
N SER A 200 -8.52 -1.70 -14.15
CA SER A 200 -7.13 -2.11 -14.31
C SER A 200 -7.05 -3.20 -15.35
N LEU A 201 -6.06 -3.11 -16.23
CA LEU A 201 -5.84 -4.06 -17.32
C LEU A 201 -4.44 -4.66 -17.17
N SER A 202 -4.40 -5.97 -17.02
CA SER A 202 -3.16 -6.76 -17.07
C SER A 202 -3.13 -7.54 -18.38
N VAL A 203 -2.05 -7.40 -19.14
CA VAL A 203 -1.82 -8.15 -20.38
C VAL A 203 -0.58 -9.00 -20.19
N ARG A 204 -0.73 -10.33 -20.27
CA ARG A 204 0.37 -11.27 -20.09
C ARG A 204 0.33 -12.38 -21.13
N LYS A 205 1.52 -12.92 -21.46
CA LYS A 205 1.62 -14.19 -22.19
C LYS A 205 0.94 -15.26 -21.33
N VAL A 206 0.10 -16.09 -21.95
CA VAL A 206 -0.46 -17.26 -21.29
C VAL A 206 0.70 -18.14 -20.85
N ASP A 207 0.87 -18.27 -19.54
CA ASP A 207 1.99 -19.00 -18.94
C ASP A 207 1.87 -20.50 -19.23
N ALA A 208 2.97 -21.24 -19.14
CA ALA A 208 2.97 -22.69 -19.04
C ALA A 208 2.93 -23.15 -17.58
N LEU A 209 3.27 -22.26 -16.64
CA LEU A 209 3.32 -22.54 -15.22
C LEU A 209 1.94 -22.34 -14.58
N THR A 210 1.63 -23.13 -13.56
CA THR A 210 0.34 -23.03 -12.87
C THR A 210 0.43 -21.96 -11.78
N ASN A 211 -0.42 -20.95 -11.90
CA ASN A 211 -0.47 -19.83 -10.96
C ASN A 211 -1.41 -20.15 -9.79
N PRO A 212 -1.08 -19.72 -8.55
CA PRO A 212 -2.05 -19.68 -7.47
C PRO A 212 -3.30 -18.92 -7.87
N SER A 213 -4.46 -19.33 -7.35
CA SER A 213 -5.74 -18.66 -7.63
C SER A 213 -5.67 -17.18 -7.24
N GLU A 214 -6.06 -16.31 -8.16
CA GLU A 214 -6.12 -14.86 -7.94
C GLU A 214 -7.39 -14.50 -7.16
N ALA A 215 -7.26 -13.68 -6.12
CA ALA A 215 -8.39 -13.10 -5.42
C ALA A 215 -9.12 -12.12 -6.36
N THR A 216 -10.32 -12.48 -6.81
CA THR A 216 -11.13 -11.60 -7.64
C THR A 216 -11.77 -10.48 -6.81
N PRO A 217 -12.16 -9.34 -7.41
CA PRO A 217 -12.90 -8.30 -6.71
C PRO A 217 -14.19 -8.84 -6.08
N GLN A 218 -14.87 -9.76 -6.78
CA GLN A 218 -16.10 -10.38 -6.29
C GLN A 218 -15.86 -11.23 -5.05
N SER A 219 -14.86 -12.12 -5.08
CA SER A 219 -14.49 -12.94 -3.92
C SER A 219 -13.98 -12.09 -2.76
N PHE A 220 -13.28 -10.99 -3.06
CA PHE A 220 -12.80 -10.06 -2.04
C PHE A 220 -13.97 -9.37 -1.31
N ILE A 221 -15.00 -8.94 -2.03
CA ILE A 221 -16.18 -8.29 -1.44
C ILE A 221 -17.05 -9.30 -0.69
N SER A 222 -17.23 -10.52 -1.21
CA SER A 222 -18.12 -11.53 -0.61
C SER A 222 -17.54 -12.21 0.62
N ASN A 223 -16.21 -12.21 0.79
CA ASN A 223 -15.57 -12.76 1.97
C ASN A 223 -15.82 -11.88 3.21
N ALA A 224 -16.88 -12.21 3.96
CA ALA A 224 -17.29 -11.57 5.21
C ALA A 224 -16.24 -11.65 6.34
N ASN A 225 -15.25 -12.53 6.21
CA ASN A 225 -14.14 -12.71 7.16
C ASN A 225 -13.18 -11.50 7.24
N ASN A 226 -13.28 -10.54 6.31
CA ASN A 226 -12.54 -9.29 6.34
C ASN A 226 -13.22 -8.21 7.20
N THR A 227 -14.24 -8.54 8.00
CA THR A 227 -14.86 -7.57 8.89
C THR A 227 -13.88 -7.17 10.00
N PRO A 228 -13.52 -5.88 10.09
CA PRO A 228 -12.69 -5.33 11.16
C PRO A 228 -13.23 -5.69 12.55
N VAL A 229 -12.53 -6.55 13.28
CA VAL A 229 -12.73 -6.71 14.73
C VAL A 229 -11.67 -5.87 15.42
N ALA A 230 -12.10 -4.93 16.26
CA ALA A 230 -11.20 -4.05 17.00
C ALA A 230 -10.22 -4.90 17.83
N GLY A 231 -8.93 -4.72 17.58
CA GLY A 231 -7.87 -5.30 18.38
C GLY A 231 -7.78 -4.58 19.73
N GLY A 232 -7.52 -5.31 20.80
CA GLY A 232 -7.09 -4.70 22.06
C GLY A 232 -5.63 -4.28 21.94
N GLY A 233 -5.30 -3.00 22.12
CA GLY A 233 -3.93 -2.52 22.02
C GLY A 233 -3.79 -1.00 21.85
N THR A 234 -2.57 -0.57 21.52
CA THR A 234 -2.25 0.82 21.15
C THR A 234 -3.00 1.20 19.87
N VAL A 235 -3.67 2.35 19.88
CA VAL A 235 -4.40 2.85 18.71
C VAL A 235 -3.42 3.39 17.67
N HIS A 236 -3.43 2.78 16.49
CA HIS A 236 -2.71 3.23 15.30
C HIS A 236 -3.48 4.37 14.64
N ILE A 237 -2.83 5.48 14.31
CA ILE A 237 -3.47 6.62 13.62
C ILE A 237 -3.32 6.51 12.09
N PRO A 238 -4.30 7.00 11.31
CA PRO A 238 -4.19 7.01 9.86
C PRO A 238 -3.20 8.07 9.38
N GLU A 239 -2.55 7.80 8.25
CA GLU A 239 -1.65 8.73 7.56
C GLU A 239 -2.45 9.73 6.71
N LEU A 240 -3.12 10.70 7.37
CA LEU A 240 -4.15 11.56 6.76
C LEU A 240 -3.65 12.55 5.70
N ARG A 241 -2.37 12.94 5.78
CA ARG A 241 -1.81 14.05 4.96
C ARG A 241 -0.56 13.66 4.17
N GLY A 242 0.03 12.51 4.45
CA GLY A 242 1.30 12.09 3.89
C GLY A 242 1.95 11.04 4.76
N GLU A 243 3.17 10.67 4.41
CA GLU A 243 3.96 9.71 5.16
C GLU A 243 4.30 10.24 6.55
N LEU A 244 4.14 9.40 7.56
CA LEU A 244 4.58 9.73 8.92
C LEU A 244 6.01 9.24 9.16
N LEU A 245 6.88 10.18 9.49
CA LEU A 245 8.21 9.91 10.04
C LEU A 245 8.11 10.03 11.55
N THR A 246 8.19 8.90 12.27
CA THR A 246 8.05 8.86 13.72
C THR A 246 9.37 8.50 14.40
N GLY A 247 9.55 8.97 15.62
CA GLY A 247 10.72 8.63 16.41
C GLY A 247 10.50 8.92 17.88
N LYS A 248 11.54 8.63 18.65
CA LYS A 248 11.59 8.82 20.09
C LYS A 248 12.92 9.41 20.49
N ILE A 249 12.91 10.29 21.48
CA ILE A 249 14.14 10.75 22.14
C ILE A 249 14.40 9.99 23.44
N THR A 250 15.67 9.78 23.74
CA THR A 250 16.13 9.28 25.05
C THR A 250 17.23 10.20 25.58
N SER A 251 17.21 10.47 26.88
CA SER A 251 18.26 11.25 27.54
C SER A 251 19.38 10.33 28.03
N LYS A 252 20.64 10.77 27.91
CA LYS A 252 21.82 10.08 28.45
C LYS A 252 21.98 10.31 29.96
N SER A 253 21.59 11.49 30.45
CA SER A 253 21.67 11.87 31.87
C SER A 253 20.33 11.78 32.61
N ASN A 254 19.33 11.11 32.02
CA ASN A 254 18.00 10.90 32.60
C ASN A 254 17.19 12.20 32.82
N GLN A 255 17.35 13.17 31.92
CA GLN A 255 16.56 14.39 31.80
C GLN A 255 15.12 14.10 31.33
N GLU A 256 14.23 15.08 31.55
CA GLU A 256 12.85 15.04 31.06
C GLU A 256 12.82 14.99 29.52
N VAL A 257 12.06 14.04 28.98
CA VAL A 257 11.91 13.86 27.52
C VAL A 257 10.62 14.47 26.97
N GLN A 258 9.76 15.00 27.84
CA GLN A 258 8.49 15.62 27.47
C GLN A 258 8.69 17.07 27.02
N ASN A 259 7.85 17.53 26.09
CA ASN A 259 7.78 18.92 25.62
C ASN A 259 9.09 19.44 25.03
N LYS A 260 9.92 18.56 24.46
CA LYS A 260 11.17 18.93 23.79
C LYS A 260 10.91 19.25 22.32
N ASN A 261 11.54 20.31 21.82
CA ASN A 261 11.43 20.69 20.42
C ASN A 261 12.38 19.86 19.54
N ILE A 262 11.81 19.21 18.53
CA ILE A 262 12.55 18.44 17.53
C ILE A 262 12.42 19.14 16.17
N ALA A 263 13.55 19.38 15.51
CA ALA A 263 13.58 19.84 14.12
C ALA A 263 13.85 18.67 13.18
N LEU A 264 13.12 18.63 12.06
CA LEU A 264 13.47 17.90 10.85
C LEU A 264 13.90 18.90 9.79
N SER A 265 15.06 18.69 9.19
CA SER A 265 15.56 19.44 8.05
C SER A 265 15.78 18.51 6.86
N LEU A 266 15.24 18.89 5.70
CA LEU A 266 15.41 18.21 4.43
C LEU A 266 16.32 19.07 3.53
N PRO A 267 17.65 18.87 3.55
CA PRO A 267 18.59 19.62 2.72
C PRO A 267 18.41 19.28 1.23
N GLY A 268 17.98 20.26 0.44
CA GLY A 268 17.76 20.14 -1.00
C GLY A 268 17.61 21.50 -1.68
N LYS A 269 17.30 21.52 -2.99
CA LYS A 269 17.10 22.77 -3.75
C LYS A 269 15.99 23.64 -3.17
N SER A 270 14.96 23.00 -2.64
CA SER A 270 13.92 23.65 -1.84
C SER A 270 14.08 23.13 -0.42
N PHE A 271 14.77 23.91 0.40
CA PHE A 271 14.98 23.61 1.81
C PHE A 271 13.63 23.56 2.53
N GLU A 272 13.40 22.49 3.27
CA GLU A 272 12.22 22.33 4.11
C GLU A 272 12.64 22.06 5.55
N MET A 273 11.99 22.75 6.49
CA MET A 273 12.14 22.55 7.93
C MET A 273 10.78 22.34 8.56
N LYS A 274 10.67 21.32 9.41
CA LYS A 274 9.48 21.04 10.22
C LYS A 274 9.89 20.96 11.69
N MET A 275 8.97 21.35 12.57
CA MET A 275 9.14 21.29 14.02
C MET A 275 8.06 20.41 14.64
N ALA A 276 8.43 19.63 15.64
CA ALA A 276 7.52 18.81 16.44
C ALA A 276 7.88 18.94 17.92
N VAL A 277 6.91 18.66 18.79
CA VAL A 277 7.08 18.66 20.25
C VAL A 277 6.87 17.24 20.74
N THR A 278 7.76 16.76 21.61
CA THR A 278 7.66 15.40 22.14
C THR A 278 6.53 15.24 23.16
N ASP A 279 5.90 14.07 23.17
CA ASP A 279 4.91 13.69 24.18
C ASP A 279 5.56 13.31 25.52
N LYS A 280 4.74 12.91 26.51
CA LYS A 280 5.19 12.49 27.85
C LYS A 280 6.21 11.34 27.85
N ASP A 281 6.23 10.53 26.80
CA ASP A 281 7.12 9.38 26.67
C ASP A 281 8.34 9.71 25.80
N GLY A 282 8.43 10.92 25.24
CA GLY A 282 9.50 11.35 24.35
C GLY A 282 9.26 11.06 22.87
N ASN A 283 8.05 10.65 22.48
CA ASN A 283 7.74 10.35 21.08
C ASN A 283 7.43 11.62 20.29
N PHE A 284 7.80 11.63 19.00
CA PHE A 284 7.48 12.69 18.06
C PHE A 284 7.13 12.12 16.69
N PHE A 285 6.50 12.93 15.84
CA PHE A 285 6.28 12.61 14.44
C PHE A 285 6.33 13.85 13.54
N PHE A 286 6.70 13.62 12.28
CA PHE A 286 6.61 14.59 11.19
C PHE A 286 5.77 14.00 10.06
N THR A 287 5.01 14.85 9.37
CA THR A 287 4.36 14.48 8.11
C THR A 287 5.23 14.92 6.95
N LEU A 288 5.68 13.97 6.13
CA LEU A 288 6.46 14.22 4.92
C LEU A 288 5.55 14.48 3.73
N ASP A 289 6.02 15.33 2.82
CA ASP A 289 5.41 15.55 1.52
C ASP A 289 5.65 14.33 0.61
N ARG A 290 4.78 14.15 -0.39
CA ARG A 290 4.75 12.95 -1.25
C ARG A 290 6.07 12.67 -1.99
N PHE A 291 6.77 13.73 -2.36
CA PHE A 291 8.03 13.65 -3.09
C PHE A 291 9.00 14.64 -2.46
N PRO A 292 9.67 14.27 -1.35
CA PRO A 292 10.65 15.15 -0.75
C PRO A 292 11.76 15.41 -1.77
N ASN A 293 12.23 16.66 -1.86
CA ASN A 293 13.22 17.09 -2.85
C ASN A 293 14.64 16.55 -2.57
N THR A 294 14.77 15.64 -1.61
CA THR A 294 16.03 15.07 -1.14
C THR A 294 15.78 13.72 -0.47
N ASN A 295 16.80 12.87 -0.49
CA ASN A 295 16.83 11.59 0.21
C ASN A 295 17.57 11.68 1.56
N ASN A 296 18.09 12.87 1.90
CA ASN A 296 18.81 13.11 3.14
C ASN A 296 17.93 13.91 4.09
N ALA A 297 17.92 13.53 5.37
CA ALA A 297 17.20 14.21 6.42
C ALA A 297 18.13 14.36 7.64
N VAL A 298 18.04 15.50 8.32
CA VAL A 298 18.70 15.75 9.61
C VAL A 298 17.60 15.96 10.64
N ILE A 299 17.67 15.22 11.75
CA ILE A 299 16.72 15.33 12.85
C ILE A 299 17.49 15.57 14.14
N GLN A 300 17.09 16.59 14.89
CA GLN A 300 17.78 16.97 16.11
C GLN A 300 16.83 17.58 17.14
N VAL A 301 17.17 17.41 18.42
CA VAL A 301 16.61 18.24 19.50
C VAL A 301 17.17 19.65 19.35
N VAL A 302 16.32 20.67 19.45
CA VAL A 302 16.71 22.08 19.24
C VAL A 302 16.80 22.87 20.55
N ASP A 303 16.37 22.27 21.66
CA ASP A 303 16.45 22.88 22.98
C ASP A 303 17.89 22.92 23.51
N ALA A 304 18.09 23.68 24.60
CA ALA A 304 19.32 23.62 25.37
C ALA A 304 19.60 22.16 25.79
N GLU A 305 20.88 21.78 25.85
CA GLU A 305 21.33 20.42 26.17
C GLU A 305 21.01 19.38 25.08
N HIS A 306 20.88 19.79 23.81
CA HIS A 306 20.63 18.86 22.69
C HIS A 306 21.60 17.66 22.64
N ASP A 307 22.85 17.83 23.10
CA ASP A 307 23.87 16.77 23.13
C ASP A 307 23.56 15.64 24.14
N ASP A 308 22.71 15.89 25.12
CA ASP A 308 22.27 14.90 26.10
C ASP A 308 21.26 13.91 25.50
N TYR A 309 20.54 14.32 24.45
CA TYR A 309 19.49 13.51 23.85
C TYR A 309 20.02 12.69 22.67
N SER A 310 19.52 11.47 22.54
CA SER A 310 19.66 10.67 21.32
C SER A 310 18.30 10.54 20.64
N VAL A 311 18.28 10.71 19.33
CA VAL A 311 17.09 10.58 18.50
C VAL A 311 17.11 9.21 17.83
N VAL A 312 16.08 8.42 18.05
CA VAL A 312 15.91 7.11 17.40
C VAL A 312 14.63 7.15 16.58
N LEU A 313 14.75 6.94 15.26
CA LEU A 313 13.59 6.79 14.39
C LEU A 313 12.94 5.43 14.63
N THR A 314 11.62 5.41 14.60
CA THR A 314 10.85 4.17 14.70
C THR A 314 10.87 3.46 13.35
N ASP A 315 11.22 2.19 13.34
CA ASP A 315 11.12 1.36 12.15
C ASP A 315 9.68 1.29 11.63
N MET A 316 9.53 0.93 10.35
CA MET A 316 8.20 0.70 9.77
C MET A 316 7.41 -0.30 10.62
N GLN A 317 6.17 0.05 10.89
CA GLN A 317 5.36 -0.66 11.87
C GLN A 317 5.25 -2.16 11.52
N ASN A 318 5.61 -3.01 12.47
CA ASN A 318 5.51 -4.45 12.33
C ASN A 318 4.05 -4.88 12.45
N VAL A 319 3.61 -5.68 11.49
CA VAL A 319 2.29 -6.31 11.49
C VAL A 319 2.35 -7.58 12.34
N ASP A 320 1.28 -7.86 13.10
CA ASP A 320 1.09 -9.21 13.65
C ASP A 320 0.75 -10.20 12.52
N LEU A 321 1.74 -10.98 12.10
CA LEU A 321 1.61 -11.97 11.03
C LEU A 321 1.20 -13.37 11.55
N SER A 322 0.90 -13.52 12.84
CA SER A 322 0.63 -14.81 13.48
C SER A 322 -0.53 -15.58 12.83
N GLN A 323 -1.54 -14.86 12.35
CA GLN A 323 -2.74 -15.44 11.73
C GLN A 323 -2.57 -15.82 10.26
N LEU A 324 -1.46 -15.44 9.61
CA LEU A 324 -1.23 -15.82 8.22
C LEU A 324 -1.13 -17.35 8.07
N ARG A 325 -1.77 -17.85 7.02
CA ARG A 325 -1.79 -19.26 6.62
C ARG A 325 -1.16 -19.39 5.25
N PHE A 326 -0.30 -20.39 5.10
CA PHE A 326 0.38 -20.70 3.85
C PHE A 326 -0.11 -22.05 3.34
N PRO A 327 -0.20 -22.24 2.02
CA PRO A 327 -0.40 -23.56 1.43
C PRO A 327 0.70 -24.55 1.84
N GLU A 328 0.47 -25.84 1.61
CA GLU A 328 1.50 -26.86 1.74
C GLU A 328 2.77 -26.50 0.95
N ALA A 329 3.92 -27.03 1.39
CA ALA A 329 5.22 -26.72 0.81
C ALA A 329 5.20 -26.82 -0.72
N PHE A 330 5.64 -25.75 -1.39
CA PHE A 330 5.67 -25.69 -2.85
C PHE A 330 6.57 -26.80 -3.42
N MET A 331 6.01 -27.55 -4.36
CA MET A 331 6.71 -28.63 -5.05
C MET A 331 6.98 -28.22 -6.50
N LEU A 332 8.22 -28.33 -6.96
CA LEU A 332 8.55 -28.08 -8.37
C LEU A 332 8.03 -29.24 -9.23
N ASN A 333 7.27 -28.92 -10.27
CA ASN A 333 6.86 -29.89 -11.28
C ASN A 333 7.98 -30.00 -12.35
N PRO A 334 8.51 -31.20 -12.65
CA PRO A 334 9.50 -31.39 -13.71
C PRO A 334 9.07 -30.84 -15.07
N ALA A 335 7.76 -30.83 -15.37
CA ALA A 335 7.20 -30.27 -16.60
C ALA A 335 7.48 -28.77 -16.78
N TYR A 336 7.77 -28.05 -15.69
CA TYR A 336 8.06 -26.62 -15.72
C TYR A 336 9.48 -26.28 -16.21
N ARG A 337 10.39 -27.26 -16.29
CA ARG A 337 11.82 -27.02 -16.59
C ARG A 337 12.04 -26.13 -17.82
N ALA A 338 11.49 -26.51 -18.97
CA ALA A 338 11.73 -25.78 -20.21
C ALA A 338 11.18 -24.33 -20.15
N ALA A 339 10.00 -24.16 -19.56
CA ALA A 339 9.39 -22.83 -19.39
C ALA A 339 10.20 -21.94 -18.42
N ILE A 340 10.72 -22.52 -17.32
CA ILE A 340 11.58 -21.81 -16.37
C ILE A 340 12.90 -21.42 -17.03
N GLU A 341 13.53 -22.32 -17.78
CA GLU A 341 14.80 -22.05 -18.48
C GLU A 341 14.64 -20.92 -19.52
N GLU A 342 13.59 -20.99 -20.38
CA GLU A 342 13.29 -19.95 -21.37
C GLU A 342 13.03 -18.59 -20.69
N ARG A 343 12.16 -18.57 -19.66
CA ARG A 343 11.78 -17.34 -18.96
C ARG A 343 12.93 -16.75 -18.16
N SER A 344 13.74 -17.58 -17.50
CA SER A 344 14.95 -17.15 -16.80
C SER A 344 15.96 -16.53 -17.76
N THR A 345 16.15 -17.11 -18.95
CA THR A 345 17.04 -16.55 -19.98
C THR A 345 16.53 -15.19 -20.47
N ALA A 346 15.24 -15.09 -20.78
CA ALA A 346 14.63 -13.83 -21.21
C ALA A 346 14.75 -12.73 -20.14
N ASN A 347 14.53 -13.08 -18.87
CA ASN A 347 14.64 -12.19 -17.74
C ASN A 347 16.08 -11.67 -17.54
N GLN A 348 17.09 -12.54 -17.65
CA GLN A 348 18.49 -12.12 -17.60
C GLN A 348 18.84 -11.12 -18.71
N VAL A 349 18.35 -11.35 -19.93
CA VAL A 349 18.52 -10.40 -21.04
C VAL A 349 17.82 -9.08 -20.72
N GLU A 350 16.56 -9.10 -20.28
CA GLU A 350 15.83 -7.88 -19.93
C GLU A 350 16.55 -7.06 -18.85
N ASN A 351 17.00 -7.70 -17.77
CA ASN A 351 17.70 -7.03 -16.69
C ASN A 351 19.07 -6.46 -17.14
N ALA A 352 19.80 -7.17 -18.00
CA ALA A 352 21.09 -6.70 -18.51
C ALA A 352 20.96 -5.41 -19.37
N TYR A 353 19.84 -5.24 -20.06
CA TYR A 353 19.57 -4.06 -20.90
C TYR A 353 18.65 -3.01 -20.23
N TYR A 354 18.20 -3.25 -18.99
CA TYR A 354 17.24 -2.37 -18.30
C TYR A 354 17.72 -0.91 -18.21
N ALA A 355 19.00 -0.70 -17.88
CA ALA A 355 19.58 0.65 -17.77
C ALA A 355 19.61 1.43 -19.10
N ARG A 356 19.54 0.74 -20.25
CA ARG A 356 19.54 1.36 -21.60
C ARG A 356 18.13 1.64 -22.14
N LYS A 357 17.08 1.19 -21.44
CA LYS A 357 15.67 1.39 -21.83
C LYS A 357 15.08 2.73 -21.36
N ARG A 358 15.74 3.44 -20.44
CA ARG A 358 15.26 4.68 -19.83
C ARG A 358 15.66 5.93 -20.59
#